data_AF-A0A6C1RP44-F1
#
_entry.id   AF-A0A6C1RP44-F1
#
_cell.length_a   1.000
_cell.length_b   1.000
_cell.length_c   1.000
_cell.angle_alpha   90.00
_cell.angle_beta   90.00
_cell.angle_gamma   90.00
#
_symmetry.space_group_name_H-M   'P 1'
#
loop_
_entity.id
_entity.type
_entity.pdbx_description
1 polymer ?
#
loop_
_entity_poly.entity_id
_entity_poly.type
_entity_poly.pdbx_seq_one_letter_code
_entity_poly.pdbx_strand_id
1 'polypeptide(L)'
;MKRRLALALLFHTQQPDAQTTAGSDAIEQLLQWPKFAEAGVTWSFPTRLLEHHQTPISRTLDLIRSRCRQGFDSLAACGYSGVPHGALLEAELKRELSWAMRNAWGDGLGAHFGVEHPGFFHATADLARGVTLQRYQDSFAFVAAGFDSAGSAPLGELIFYGEQRRYRVAGADWTGLLSGMTEAAAARVVRRLARALRRAAKRSPSAVLLIHFGNPQDGLPLRRLQQLLQAVAKRTSLQLVPLSRDFIASCDEDHHAAPVIDVVQPDPVTPQLLHAVRRAAQQRHGRQTAGQTHSILSLLCSDIGAENGAERHAVSDVDILSDREYVASMMGSATLSEEGIAAWFDNGALCRIDSDEYSLLSRRPSLGWIEFRGKRCTMSVESAFSFESRHARGLSTYASLVDPALQQPGSLQMDALFIENSGWLLLDLHFTTPVAASDAPVVRLSPLEVALYECAVGQWIEIESVYPDGSQGAAYIEAGHKPARSTIWGSLFRIRWQDRVLSLGYPALNGPIVAPVTVELTPAGKRCCRIGVHVAGCLERPDLSRASQQRVTLCLAPGEPDTDIVSTPPERLRAALLQPKQTG
;
A
#
# COMPACT_ATOMS: atom_id res chain seq x y z
N MET A 1 -10.19 40.71 13.60
CA MET A 1 -9.32 40.44 12.44
C MET A 1 -9.70 39.10 11.81
N LYS A 2 -9.78 38.99 10.48
CA LYS A 2 -10.00 37.68 9.82
C LYS A 2 -8.70 36.87 9.94
N ARG A 3 -8.73 35.70 10.59
CA ARG A 3 -7.58 34.78 10.60
C ARG A 3 -7.23 34.39 9.17
N ARG A 4 -5.94 34.42 8.83
CA ARG A 4 -5.41 34.01 7.53
C ARG A 4 -5.28 32.49 7.53
N LEU A 5 -5.77 31.83 6.48
CA LEU A 5 -5.54 30.41 6.25
C LEU A 5 -4.18 30.27 5.55
N ALA A 6 -3.22 29.68 6.22
CA ALA A 6 -2.00 29.14 5.65
C ALA A 6 -2.31 27.79 4.99
N LEU A 7 -2.17 27.72 3.68
CA LEU A 7 -2.42 26.52 2.88
C LEU A 7 -1.12 26.08 2.25
N ALA A 8 -0.58 24.95 2.70
CA ALA A 8 0.57 24.33 2.06
C ALA A 8 0.13 23.41 0.93
N LEU A 9 0.71 23.63 -0.24
CA LEU A 9 0.51 22.76 -1.40
C LEU A 9 1.73 21.87 -1.53
N LEU A 10 1.52 20.56 -1.43
CA LEU A 10 2.56 19.56 -1.53
C LEU A 10 2.37 18.79 -2.82
N PHE A 11 3.18 19.13 -3.81
CA PHE A 11 3.22 18.44 -5.09
C PHE A 11 4.10 17.21 -4.95
N HIS A 12 3.54 16.04 -5.26
CA HIS A 12 4.32 14.81 -5.21
C HIS A 12 4.10 13.87 -6.40
N THR A 13 5.08 13.01 -6.62
CA THR A 13 4.98 11.83 -7.49
C THR A 13 5.85 10.72 -6.90
N GLN A 14 5.48 9.47 -7.09
CA GLN A 14 6.32 8.30 -6.79
C GLN A 14 6.77 7.57 -8.06
N GLN A 15 6.16 7.88 -9.19
CA GLN A 15 6.47 7.26 -10.48
C GLN A 15 7.49 8.15 -11.21
N PRO A 16 8.76 7.75 -11.32
CA PRO A 16 9.72 8.49 -12.12
C PRO A 16 9.38 8.43 -13.62
N ASP A 17 8.76 7.33 -14.06
CA ASP A 17 8.59 7.02 -15.48
C ASP A 17 7.24 7.46 -16.07
N ALA A 18 6.25 7.82 -15.24
CA ALA A 18 4.89 8.17 -15.68
C ALA A 18 4.78 9.60 -16.28
N GLN A 19 5.90 10.23 -16.57
CA GLN A 19 5.93 11.66 -16.89
C GLN A 19 5.65 11.93 -18.36
N THR A 20 4.44 12.42 -18.62
CA THR A 20 4.04 12.95 -19.93
C THR A 20 4.27 14.45 -20.00
N THR A 21 4.44 14.97 -21.22
CA THR A 21 4.48 16.41 -21.52
C THR A 21 3.30 17.17 -20.93
N ALA A 22 2.10 16.57 -20.93
CA ALA A 22 0.88 17.19 -20.43
C ALA A 22 0.94 17.54 -18.92
N GLY A 23 1.56 16.69 -18.09
CA GLY A 23 1.74 16.98 -16.65
C GLY A 23 2.70 18.13 -16.42
N SER A 24 3.82 18.14 -17.17
CA SER A 24 4.81 19.22 -17.17
C SER A 24 4.17 20.55 -17.56
N ASP A 25 3.47 20.61 -18.69
CA ASP A 25 2.83 21.83 -19.20
C ASP A 25 1.83 22.42 -18.20
N ALA A 26 1.04 21.57 -17.54
CA ALA A 26 0.08 22.00 -16.54
C ALA A 26 0.74 22.57 -15.27
N ILE A 27 1.89 22.01 -14.86
CA ILE A 27 2.71 22.59 -13.78
C ILE A 27 3.28 23.94 -14.21
N GLU A 28 3.86 24.04 -15.41
CA GLU A 28 4.42 25.29 -15.92
C GLU A 28 3.36 26.40 -15.97
N GLN A 29 2.16 26.10 -16.48
CA GLN A 29 1.02 27.03 -16.49
C GLN A 29 0.60 27.45 -15.08
N LEU A 30 0.60 26.51 -14.13
CA LEU A 30 0.27 26.81 -12.74
C LEU A 30 1.30 27.76 -12.11
N LEU A 31 2.59 27.53 -12.34
CA LEU A 31 3.68 28.37 -11.80
C LEU A 31 3.72 29.76 -12.41
N GLN A 32 3.22 29.92 -13.64
CA GLN A 32 3.06 31.23 -14.29
C GLN A 32 1.85 32.01 -13.78
N TRP A 33 0.93 31.40 -13.04
CA TRP A 33 -0.23 32.10 -12.49
C TRP A 33 0.23 33.14 -11.46
N PRO A 34 -0.18 34.43 -11.52
CA PRO A 34 0.37 35.47 -10.63
C PRO A 34 0.24 35.20 -9.14
N LYS A 35 -0.77 34.42 -8.72
CA LYS A 35 -0.93 34.01 -7.31
C LYS A 35 0.07 32.95 -6.87
N PHE A 36 0.65 32.20 -7.81
CA PHE A 36 1.73 31.24 -7.57
C PHE A 36 3.11 31.84 -7.74
N ALA A 37 3.25 32.85 -8.60
CA ALA A 37 4.54 33.49 -8.88
C ALA A 37 5.29 33.87 -7.59
N GLU A 38 4.57 34.41 -6.59
CA GLU A 38 5.13 34.82 -5.29
C GLU A 38 4.73 33.91 -4.11
N ALA A 39 3.95 32.86 -4.37
CA ALA A 39 3.57 31.90 -3.34
C ALA A 39 4.62 30.81 -3.22
N GLY A 40 4.78 30.27 -2.00
CA GLY A 40 5.60 29.08 -1.81
C GLY A 40 4.79 27.79 -1.84
N VAL A 41 5.38 26.78 -2.46
CA VAL A 41 4.87 25.40 -2.47
C VAL A 41 5.98 24.43 -2.07
N THR A 42 5.62 23.19 -1.75
CA THR A 42 6.58 22.13 -1.47
C THR A 42 6.55 21.08 -2.57
N TRP A 43 7.73 20.68 -3.02
CA TRP A 43 7.92 19.63 -4.00
C TRP A 43 8.53 18.39 -3.38
N SER A 44 8.00 17.23 -3.75
CA SER A 44 8.44 15.93 -3.25
C SER A 44 8.43 14.89 -4.35
N PHE A 45 9.60 14.50 -4.85
CA PHE A 45 9.70 13.56 -5.96
C PHE A 45 11.01 12.76 -5.89
N PRO A 46 11.07 11.56 -6.49
CA PRO A 46 12.23 10.70 -6.38
C PRO A 46 13.43 11.31 -7.08
N THR A 47 14.61 11.22 -6.48
CA THR A 47 15.82 11.84 -7.04
C THR A 47 16.33 11.14 -8.29
N ARG A 48 15.90 9.90 -8.52
CA ARG A 48 16.13 9.17 -9.77
C ARG A 48 15.66 9.96 -11.00
N LEU A 49 14.64 10.81 -10.86
CA LEU A 49 14.20 11.74 -11.92
C LEU A 49 15.29 12.69 -12.40
N LEU A 50 16.30 12.96 -11.56
CA LEU A 50 17.37 13.90 -11.83
C LEU A 50 18.52 13.25 -12.61
N GLU A 51 18.57 11.92 -12.71
CA GLU A 51 19.64 11.20 -13.42
C GLU A 51 19.56 11.38 -14.93
N HIS A 52 18.37 11.66 -15.46
CA HIS A 52 18.13 11.81 -16.88
C HIS A 52 18.01 13.30 -17.25
N HIS A 53 19.15 13.89 -17.64
CA HIS A 53 19.23 15.30 -18.05
C HIS A 53 18.38 15.67 -19.30
N GLN A 54 17.91 14.68 -20.07
CA GLN A 54 17.13 14.88 -21.31
C GLN A 54 15.70 14.34 -21.19
N THR A 55 15.05 14.57 -20.06
CA THR A 55 13.63 14.21 -19.88
C THR A 55 12.69 15.31 -20.34
N PRO A 56 11.45 14.98 -20.73
CA PRO A 56 10.40 15.96 -21.04
C PRO A 56 10.11 16.96 -19.92
N ILE A 57 10.51 16.66 -18.67
CA ILE A 57 10.30 17.51 -17.49
C ILE A 57 11.47 18.43 -17.14
N SER A 58 12.60 18.34 -17.87
CA SER A 58 13.81 19.15 -17.61
C SER A 58 13.49 20.64 -17.41
N ARG A 59 12.66 21.22 -18.28
CA ARG A 59 12.20 22.61 -18.17
C ARG A 59 11.43 22.88 -16.88
N THR A 60 10.51 21.98 -16.51
CA THR A 60 9.79 22.07 -15.23
C THR A 60 10.73 21.98 -14.04
N LEU A 61 11.72 21.08 -14.05
CA LEU A 61 12.72 20.98 -13.00
C LEU A 61 13.56 22.26 -12.87
N ASP A 62 13.95 22.88 -13.98
CA ASP A 62 14.72 24.13 -13.96
C ASP A 62 13.88 25.30 -13.41
N LEU A 63 12.58 25.34 -13.72
CA LEU A 63 11.66 26.32 -13.11
C LEU A 63 11.53 26.11 -11.60
N ILE A 64 11.32 24.87 -11.15
CA ILE A 64 11.29 24.52 -9.73
C ILE A 64 12.61 24.91 -9.06
N ARG A 65 13.74 24.63 -9.71
CA ARG A 65 15.08 24.98 -9.23
C ARG A 65 15.27 26.47 -9.03
N SER A 66 14.88 27.26 -10.01
CA SER A 66 14.92 28.72 -9.94
C SER A 66 14.10 29.25 -8.76
N ARG A 67 12.88 28.73 -8.57
CA ARG A 67 11.98 29.14 -7.49
C ARG A 67 12.46 28.73 -6.10
N CYS A 68 13.07 27.55 -5.96
CA CYS A 68 13.69 27.12 -4.71
C CYS A 68 14.86 28.05 -4.33
N ARG A 69 15.73 28.39 -5.30
CA ARG A 69 16.88 29.31 -5.06
C ARG A 69 16.45 30.72 -4.70
N GLN A 70 15.28 31.15 -5.18
CA GLN A 70 14.68 32.43 -4.81
C GLN A 70 13.99 32.39 -3.42
N GLY A 71 13.93 31.22 -2.77
CA GLY A 71 13.32 31.04 -1.46
C GLY A 71 11.79 31.00 -1.47
N PHE A 72 11.16 30.90 -2.66
CA PHE A 72 9.71 30.76 -2.74
C PHE A 72 9.28 29.33 -2.38
N ASP A 73 9.87 28.34 -3.03
CA ASP A 73 9.49 26.93 -2.87
C ASP A 73 10.41 26.19 -1.90
N SER A 74 9.90 25.12 -1.29
CA SER A 74 10.68 24.18 -0.50
C SER A 74 10.71 22.78 -1.12
N LEU A 75 11.71 22.00 -0.73
CA LEU A 75 11.83 20.60 -1.10
C LEU A 75 11.58 19.71 0.11
N ALA A 76 10.84 18.64 -0.10
CA ALA A 76 10.76 17.51 0.81
C ALA A 76 11.37 16.29 0.11
N ALA A 77 12.32 15.62 0.75
CA ALA A 77 12.85 14.38 0.22
C ALA A 77 11.79 13.27 0.31
N CYS A 78 11.77 12.35 -0.65
CA CYS A 78 10.87 11.20 -0.61
C CYS A 78 11.56 9.86 -0.83
N GLY A 79 12.90 9.86 -0.92
CA GLY A 79 13.66 8.69 -1.35
C GLY A 79 14.27 8.88 -2.74
N TYR A 80 15.19 7.98 -3.08
CA TYR A 80 15.88 7.96 -4.35
C TYR A 80 14.96 7.49 -5.49
N SER A 81 14.29 6.35 -5.31
CA SER A 81 13.46 5.69 -6.31
C SER A 81 11.97 5.96 -6.12
N GLY A 82 11.51 6.27 -4.90
CA GLY A 82 10.07 6.46 -4.62
C GLY A 82 9.32 5.14 -4.40
N VAL A 83 10.04 4.05 -4.14
CA VAL A 83 9.48 2.74 -3.80
C VAL A 83 8.73 2.82 -2.46
N PRO A 84 7.61 2.10 -2.29
CA PRO A 84 6.99 1.93 -0.98
C PRO A 84 7.99 1.45 0.07
N HIS A 85 8.28 2.28 1.08
CA HIS A 85 9.36 2.02 2.04
C HIS A 85 9.11 0.76 2.88
N GLY A 86 7.85 0.36 3.05
CA GLY A 86 7.49 -0.91 3.69
C GLY A 86 7.99 -2.14 2.91
N ALA A 87 8.19 -2.05 1.59
CA ALA A 87 8.72 -3.15 0.78
C ALA A 87 10.25 -3.33 0.89
N LEU A 88 10.94 -2.36 1.50
CA LEU A 88 12.40 -2.32 1.61
C LEU A 88 12.90 -2.93 2.92
N LEU A 89 13.97 -3.72 2.83
CA LEU A 89 14.78 -4.08 3.99
C LEU A 89 15.48 -2.85 4.57
N GLU A 90 15.92 -2.92 5.83
CA GLU A 90 16.51 -1.78 6.53
C GLU A 90 17.74 -1.21 5.80
N ALA A 91 18.62 -2.09 5.29
CA ALA A 91 19.79 -1.70 4.53
C ALA A 91 19.45 -1.05 3.18
N GLU A 92 18.38 -1.53 2.53
CA GLU A 92 17.87 -0.98 1.27
C GLU A 92 17.26 0.39 1.49
N LEU A 93 16.45 0.55 2.54
CA LEU A 93 15.86 1.82 2.94
C LEU A 93 16.92 2.85 3.32
N LYS A 94 17.95 2.45 4.08
CA LYS A 94 19.08 3.33 4.40
C LYS A 94 19.72 3.89 3.13
N ARG A 95 19.89 3.05 2.10
CA ARG A 95 20.42 3.47 0.80
C ARG A 95 19.45 4.38 0.05
N GLU A 96 18.18 4.00 -0.04
CA GLU A 96 17.09 4.80 -0.63
C GLU A 96 17.07 6.24 -0.08
N LEU A 97 17.15 6.40 1.24
CA LEU A 97 17.20 7.72 1.88
C LEU A 97 18.53 8.43 1.65
N SER A 98 19.66 7.72 1.80
CA SER A 98 20.98 8.33 1.63
C SER A 98 21.20 8.83 0.20
N TRP A 99 20.71 8.10 -0.80
CA TRP A 99 20.87 8.43 -2.21
C TRP A 99 19.94 9.57 -2.64
N ALA A 100 18.82 9.77 -1.95
CA ALA A 100 18.02 10.98 -2.13
C ALA A 100 18.81 12.26 -1.80
N MET A 101 19.75 12.14 -0.85
CA MET A 101 20.54 13.25 -0.33
C MET A 101 21.87 13.38 -1.06
N ARG A 102 22.55 12.24 -1.26
CA ARG A 102 23.87 12.09 -1.87
C ARG A 102 23.83 10.86 -2.77
N ASN A 103 23.39 11.07 -4.00
CA ASN A 103 23.30 10.01 -4.99
C ASN A 103 24.71 9.57 -5.42
N ALA A 104 24.98 8.27 -5.45
CA ALA A 104 26.25 7.74 -5.94
C ALA A 104 26.36 7.79 -7.48
N TRP A 105 25.23 7.99 -8.18
CA TRP A 105 25.12 7.99 -9.64
C TRP A 105 24.78 9.36 -10.24
N GLY A 106 24.73 10.41 -9.43
CA GLY A 106 24.40 11.76 -9.88
C GLY A 106 24.29 12.74 -8.73
N ASP A 107 23.56 13.83 -8.93
CA ASP A 107 23.28 14.78 -7.85
C ASP A 107 22.11 14.29 -6.99
N GLY A 108 22.25 14.41 -5.66
CA GLY A 108 21.09 14.35 -4.76
C GLY A 108 20.29 15.65 -4.79
N LEU A 109 19.15 15.71 -4.09
CA LEU A 109 18.27 16.89 -4.08
C LEU A 109 19.01 18.18 -3.70
N GLY A 110 19.78 18.14 -2.60
CA GLY A 110 20.47 19.32 -2.10
C GLY A 110 21.49 19.88 -3.10
N ALA A 111 22.29 19.01 -3.71
CA ALA A 111 23.29 19.41 -4.70
C ALA A 111 22.64 19.95 -5.98
N HIS A 112 21.62 19.25 -6.49
CA HIS A 112 20.94 19.62 -7.73
C HIS A 112 20.22 20.97 -7.61
N PHE A 113 19.53 21.20 -6.50
CA PHE A 113 18.73 22.40 -6.29
C PHE A 113 19.51 23.56 -5.66
N GLY A 114 20.60 23.27 -4.94
CA GLY A 114 21.37 24.26 -4.20
C GLY A 114 20.62 24.84 -3.01
N VAL A 115 19.71 24.07 -2.42
CA VAL A 115 18.91 24.44 -1.25
C VAL A 115 18.86 23.30 -0.25
N GLU A 116 18.67 23.62 1.02
CA GLU A 116 18.38 22.60 2.04
C GLU A 116 16.97 22.05 1.86
N HIS A 117 16.80 20.75 2.11
CA HIS A 117 15.50 20.06 2.18
C HIS A 117 15.23 19.71 3.66
N PRO A 118 14.56 20.58 4.42
CA PRO A 118 14.37 20.37 5.85
C PRO A 118 13.37 19.24 6.14
N GLY A 119 12.56 18.86 5.16
CA GLY A 119 11.46 17.92 5.32
C GLY A 119 11.63 16.64 4.54
N PHE A 120 10.89 15.63 4.98
CA PHE A 120 10.65 14.41 4.23
C PHE A 120 9.15 14.21 4.05
N PHE A 121 8.75 13.78 2.86
CA PHE A 121 7.39 13.32 2.58
C PHE A 121 7.43 12.10 1.68
N HIS A 122 6.80 11.01 2.13
CA HIS A 122 6.51 9.87 1.27
C HIS A 122 5.14 9.33 1.65
N ALA A 123 4.27 9.13 0.65
CA ALA A 123 2.89 8.69 0.92
C ALA A 123 2.86 7.29 1.57
N THR A 124 3.83 6.44 1.21
CA THR A 124 4.08 5.12 1.82
C THR A 124 5.34 5.10 2.68
N ALA A 125 5.56 6.13 3.49
CA ALA A 125 6.59 6.07 4.52
C ALA A 125 6.30 4.90 5.47
N ASP A 126 7.33 4.14 5.83
CA ASP A 126 7.17 3.01 6.74
C ASP A 126 7.27 3.50 8.19
N LEU A 127 6.12 3.84 8.75
CA LEU A 127 6.04 4.31 10.12
C LEU A 127 5.92 3.15 11.13
N ALA A 128 5.64 1.93 10.66
CA ALA A 128 5.40 0.78 11.52
C ALA A 128 6.70 0.32 12.20
N ARG A 129 7.83 0.38 11.49
CA ARG A 129 9.15 0.06 12.04
C ARG A 129 9.71 1.24 12.83
N GLY A 130 9.87 1.08 14.15
CA GLY A 130 10.46 2.12 15.02
C GLY A 130 11.86 2.56 14.56
N VAL A 131 12.68 1.60 14.10
CA VAL A 131 14.02 1.89 13.53
C VAL A 131 13.94 2.76 12.27
N THR A 132 12.88 2.62 11.48
CA THR A 132 12.69 3.42 10.27
C THR A 132 12.23 4.83 10.61
N LEU A 133 11.27 4.98 11.53
CA LEU A 133 10.83 6.29 12.01
C LEU A 133 12.01 7.09 12.59
N GLN A 134 12.84 6.45 13.41
CA GLN A 134 14.08 7.04 13.94
C GLN A 134 14.98 7.53 12.80
N ARG A 135 15.19 6.70 11.76
CA ARG A 135 16.01 7.09 10.59
C ARG A 135 15.46 8.32 9.87
N TYR A 136 14.14 8.43 9.72
CA TYR A 136 13.55 9.63 9.13
C TYR A 136 13.80 10.86 10.01
N GLN A 137 13.60 10.76 11.33
CA GLN A 137 13.81 11.86 12.27
C GLN A 137 15.30 12.27 12.40
N ASP A 138 16.22 11.32 12.26
CA ASP A 138 17.65 11.58 12.29
C ASP A 138 18.13 12.29 10.99
N SER A 139 17.42 12.05 9.88
CA SER A 139 17.80 12.57 8.55
C SER A 139 17.12 13.89 8.19
N PHE A 140 15.95 14.16 8.77
CA PHE A 140 15.08 15.29 8.38
C PHE A 140 14.54 16.02 9.60
N ALA A 141 14.40 17.34 9.51
CA ALA A 141 13.88 18.14 10.61
C ALA A 141 12.39 17.86 10.88
N PHE A 142 11.66 17.46 9.85
CA PHE A 142 10.32 16.94 9.97
C PHE A 142 10.02 15.85 8.94
N VAL A 143 9.07 14.99 9.29
CA VAL A 143 8.61 13.85 8.50
C VAL A 143 7.11 13.99 8.37
N ALA A 144 6.64 14.13 7.14
CA ALA A 144 5.23 14.10 6.81
C ALA A 144 4.91 12.73 6.21
N ALA A 145 3.93 12.04 6.77
CA ALA A 145 3.52 10.73 6.26
C ALA A 145 1.99 10.68 6.19
N GLY A 146 1.50 10.20 5.04
CA GLY A 146 0.23 10.45 4.36
C GLY A 146 -1.04 10.83 5.14
N PHE A 147 -2.19 10.28 4.72
CA PHE A 147 -3.51 10.82 5.04
C PHE A 147 -4.38 9.78 5.73
N ASP A 148 -4.98 10.16 6.86
CA ASP A 148 -6.19 9.51 7.32
C ASP A 148 -7.40 10.19 6.65
N SER A 149 -7.96 9.54 5.62
CA SER A 149 -9.25 9.91 5.05
C SER A 149 -10.36 8.96 5.54
N ALA A 150 -10.55 8.84 6.86
CA ALA A 150 -11.66 8.08 7.44
C ALA A 150 -13.04 8.69 7.11
N GLY A 151 -13.58 8.30 5.95
CA GLY A 151 -14.98 8.43 5.58
C GLY A 151 -15.28 9.52 4.55
N SER A 152 -16.54 9.97 4.52
CA SER A 152 -17.04 10.88 3.48
C SER A 152 -16.58 12.33 3.64
N ALA A 153 -15.77 12.66 4.65
CA ALA A 153 -15.33 14.02 4.92
C ALA A 153 -14.38 14.51 3.81
N PRO A 154 -14.51 15.77 3.35
CA PRO A 154 -13.63 16.32 2.31
C PRO A 154 -12.21 16.64 2.82
N LEU A 155 -11.98 16.65 4.13
CA LEU A 155 -10.67 16.84 4.75
C LEU A 155 -10.42 15.66 5.68
N GLY A 156 -9.24 15.07 5.55
CA GLY A 156 -8.65 14.14 6.49
C GLY A 156 -7.61 14.83 7.38
N GLU A 157 -6.80 14.02 8.05
CA GLU A 157 -5.65 14.49 8.85
C GLU A 157 -4.35 14.03 8.19
N LEU A 158 -3.38 14.94 8.12
CA LEU A 158 -1.98 14.64 7.83
C LEU A 158 -1.19 14.81 9.11
N ILE A 159 -0.27 13.88 9.35
CA ILE A 159 0.54 13.84 10.57
C ILE A 159 1.97 14.26 10.22
N PHE A 160 2.51 15.18 11.01
CA PHE A 160 3.93 15.51 11.01
C PHE A 160 4.60 14.97 12.26
N TYR A 161 5.81 14.45 12.08
CA TYR A 161 6.73 14.10 13.15
C TYR A 161 7.93 15.04 13.08
N GLY A 162 8.27 15.72 14.16
CA GLY A 162 9.43 16.61 14.20
C GLY A 162 9.78 16.97 15.64
N GLU A 163 11.08 17.03 15.95
CA GLU A 163 11.58 17.39 17.29
C GLU A 163 10.92 16.56 18.43
N GLN A 164 10.74 15.25 18.19
CA GLN A 164 10.06 14.31 19.10
C GLN A 164 8.57 14.62 19.37
N ARG A 165 7.99 15.55 18.62
CA ARG A 165 6.57 15.92 18.70
C ARG A 165 5.80 15.43 17.48
N ARG A 166 4.50 15.28 17.68
CA ARG A 166 3.51 14.94 16.65
C ARG A 166 2.59 16.13 16.45
N TYR A 167 2.35 16.50 15.19
CA TYR A 167 1.43 17.58 14.84
C TYR A 167 0.37 17.07 13.89
N ARG A 168 -0.88 17.52 14.08
CA ARG A 168 -2.00 17.22 13.18
C ARG A 168 -2.34 18.45 12.35
N VAL A 169 -2.54 18.22 11.06
CA VAL A 169 -3.02 19.26 10.15
C VAL A 169 -4.18 18.73 9.33
N ALA A 170 -5.19 19.57 9.12
CA ALA A 170 -6.26 19.23 8.19
C ALA A 170 -5.70 19.18 6.77
N GLY A 171 -6.04 18.17 5.98
CA GLY A 171 -5.70 18.20 4.57
C GLY A 171 -6.53 17.30 3.68
N ALA A 172 -6.17 17.24 2.41
CA ALA A 172 -6.82 16.37 1.44
C ALA A 172 -5.86 15.90 0.34
N ASP A 173 -6.05 14.66 -0.09
CA ASP A 173 -5.54 14.17 -1.37
C ASP A 173 -6.40 14.72 -2.52
N TRP A 174 -5.92 15.81 -3.12
CA TRP A 174 -6.64 16.52 -4.17
C TRP A 174 -6.78 15.68 -5.44
N THR A 175 -5.72 14.96 -5.82
CA THR A 175 -5.73 14.16 -7.04
C THR A 175 -6.60 12.92 -6.88
N GLY A 176 -6.50 12.22 -5.74
CA GLY A 176 -7.36 11.08 -5.43
C GLY A 176 -8.85 11.43 -5.39
N LEU A 177 -9.19 12.64 -4.92
CA LEU A 177 -10.56 13.17 -4.87
C LEU A 177 -11.17 13.50 -6.23
N LEU A 178 -10.37 13.65 -7.29
CA LEU A 178 -10.84 14.04 -8.62
C LEU A 178 -10.63 12.97 -9.70
N SER A 179 -9.81 11.96 -9.40
CA SER A 179 -9.53 10.85 -10.32
C SER A 179 -10.81 10.13 -10.76
N GLY A 180 -10.94 9.87 -12.06
CA GLY A 180 -12.08 9.17 -12.65
C GLY A 180 -13.40 9.94 -12.61
N MET A 181 -13.39 11.24 -12.29
CA MET A 181 -14.61 12.04 -12.20
C MET A 181 -14.94 12.79 -13.48
N THR A 182 -16.24 12.93 -13.75
CA THR A 182 -16.72 13.88 -14.76
C THR A 182 -16.50 15.33 -14.31
N GLU A 183 -16.41 16.26 -15.27
CA GLU A 183 -16.23 17.69 -15.01
C GLU A 183 -17.27 18.26 -14.02
N ALA A 184 -18.53 17.84 -14.12
CA ALA A 184 -19.60 18.26 -13.22
C ALA A 184 -19.44 17.69 -11.80
N ALA A 185 -18.99 16.44 -11.67
CA ALA A 185 -18.67 15.83 -10.38
C ALA A 185 -17.47 16.53 -9.72
N ALA A 186 -16.40 16.77 -10.48
CA ALA A 186 -15.23 17.52 -10.03
C ALA A 186 -15.60 18.92 -9.51
N ALA A 187 -16.46 19.66 -10.22
CA ALA A 187 -16.94 20.97 -9.77
C ALA A 187 -17.75 20.93 -8.46
N ARG A 188 -18.45 19.83 -8.17
CA ARG A 188 -19.13 19.63 -6.86
C ARG A 188 -18.11 19.39 -5.76
N VAL A 189 -17.08 18.57 -6.01
CA VAL A 189 -15.97 18.31 -5.08
C VAL A 189 -15.23 19.60 -4.75
N VAL A 190 -14.85 20.40 -5.75
CA VAL A 190 -14.21 21.72 -5.58
C VAL A 190 -15.00 22.61 -4.62
N ARG A 191 -16.33 22.71 -4.81
CA ARG A 191 -17.19 23.53 -3.95
C ARG A 191 -17.26 22.98 -2.52
N ARG A 192 -17.31 21.66 -2.36
CA ARG A 192 -17.35 21.00 -1.05
C ARG A 192 -16.05 21.20 -0.29
N LEU A 193 -14.91 20.98 -0.95
CA LEU A 193 -13.58 21.17 -0.35
C LEU A 193 -13.32 22.65 -0.02
N ALA A 194 -13.67 23.58 -0.91
CA ALA A 194 -13.56 25.01 -0.61
C ALA A 194 -14.35 25.40 0.66
N ARG A 195 -15.57 24.85 0.85
CA ARG A 195 -16.33 25.08 2.08
C ARG A 195 -15.65 24.47 3.30
N ALA A 196 -15.06 23.30 3.16
CA ALA A 196 -14.34 22.62 4.23
C ALA A 196 -13.09 23.39 4.66
N LEU A 197 -12.24 23.80 3.72
CA LEU A 197 -11.04 24.61 3.98
C LEU A 197 -11.39 25.94 4.68
N ARG A 198 -12.47 26.60 4.25
CA ARG A 198 -12.96 27.82 4.93
C ARG A 198 -13.47 27.57 6.36
N ARG A 199 -13.97 26.37 6.65
CA ARG A 199 -14.37 25.98 8.02
C ARG A 199 -13.14 25.62 8.84
N ALA A 200 -12.19 24.88 8.26
CA ALA A 200 -10.92 24.55 8.87
C ALA A 200 -10.19 25.83 9.31
N ALA A 201 -10.09 26.84 8.43
CA ALA A 201 -9.50 28.16 8.72
C ALA A 201 -10.07 28.87 9.96
N LYS A 202 -11.29 28.55 10.40
CA LYS A 202 -11.88 29.12 11.62
C LYS A 202 -11.39 28.41 12.88
N ARG A 203 -11.05 27.13 12.78
CA ARG A 203 -10.60 26.27 13.87
C ARG A 203 -9.07 26.26 13.95
N SER A 204 -8.43 25.84 12.87
CA SER A 204 -6.98 25.77 12.70
C SER A 204 -6.58 26.61 11.48
N PRO A 205 -5.66 27.57 11.61
CA PRO A 205 -5.27 28.45 10.51
C PRO A 205 -4.41 27.75 9.46
N SER A 206 -4.09 26.45 9.62
CA SER A 206 -3.17 25.71 8.75
C SER A 206 -3.87 24.51 8.10
N ALA A 207 -3.61 24.31 6.81
CA ALA A 207 -4.12 23.16 6.06
C ALA A 207 -3.13 22.73 4.96
N VAL A 208 -3.20 21.47 4.54
CA VAL A 208 -2.35 20.91 3.48
C VAL A 208 -3.20 20.33 2.34
N LEU A 209 -2.78 20.51 1.09
CA LEU A 209 -3.32 19.78 -0.06
C LEU A 209 -2.20 18.98 -0.72
N LEU A 210 -2.36 17.66 -0.79
CA LEU A 210 -1.50 16.83 -1.61
C LEU A 210 -1.98 16.86 -3.06
N ILE A 211 -1.04 17.01 -3.97
CA ILE A 211 -1.30 17.06 -5.40
C ILE A 211 -0.36 16.07 -6.08
N HIS A 212 -0.91 14.91 -6.46
CA HIS A 212 -0.17 13.96 -7.28
C HIS A 212 -0.10 14.44 -8.74
N PHE A 213 1.11 14.66 -9.27
CA PHE A 213 1.30 15.21 -10.62
C PHE A 213 1.86 14.21 -11.65
N GLY A 214 2.08 12.95 -11.26
CA GLY A 214 2.58 11.89 -12.15
C GLY A 214 1.53 11.13 -12.96
N ASN A 215 0.22 11.38 -12.81
CA ASN A 215 -0.80 10.64 -13.57
C ASN A 215 -1.15 11.38 -14.88
N PRO A 216 -0.85 10.78 -16.05
CA PRO A 216 -0.88 11.48 -17.34
C PRO A 216 -2.27 11.76 -17.90
N GLN A 217 -3.35 11.14 -17.39
CA GLN A 217 -4.56 11.01 -18.20
C GLN A 217 -5.49 12.22 -18.22
N ASP A 218 -5.44 13.19 -17.30
CA ASP A 218 -6.53 14.19 -17.28
C ASP A 218 -6.16 15.68 -17.22
N GLY A 219 -5.03 16.08 -16.63
CA GLY A 219 -4.71 17.51 -16.33
C GLY A 219 -5.81 18.25 -15.52
N LEU A 220 -6.93 17.59 -15.25
CA LEU A 220 -8.14 18.07 -14.62
C LEU A 220 -7.89 18.44 -13.17
N PRO A 221 -7.12 17.65 -12.38
CA PRO A 221 -6.75 18.06 -11.03
C PRO A 221 -6.04 19.41 -11.01
N LEU A 222 -5.04 19.62 -11.86
CA LEU A 222 -4.29 20.88 -11.93
C LEU A 222 -5.16 22.04 -12.42
N ARG A 223 -5.97 21.84 -13.46
CA ARG A 223 -6.92 22.87 -13.95
C ARG A 223 -7.95 23.26 -12.89
N ARG A 224 -8.47 22.31 -12.13
CA ARG A 224 -9.47 22.56 -11.06
C ARG A 224 -8.84 23.13 -9.80
N LEU A 225 -7.54 22.94 -9.57
CA LEU A 225 -6.84 23.51 -8.41
C LEU A 225 -6.92 25.04 -8.40
N GLN A 226 -6.72 25.68 -9.55
CA GLN A 226 -6.86 27.13 -9.69
C GLN A 226 -8.25 27.60 -9.23
N GLN A 227 -9.30 26.88 -9.63
CA GLN A 227 -10.68 27.20 -9.25
C GLN A 227 -10.94 27.01 -7.75
N LEU A 228 -10.37 25.96 -7.14
CA LEU A 228 -10.42 25.74 -5.70
C LEU A 228 -9.80 26.94 -4.96
N LEU A 229 -8.59 27.34 -5.34
CA LEU A 229 -7.86 28.43 -4.69
C LEU A 229 -8.58 29.77 -4.84
N GLN A 230 -9.10 30.06 -6.03
CA GLN A 230 -9.96 31.23 -6.25
C GLN A 230 -11.22 31.17 -5.38
N ALA A 231 -11.87 30.01 -5.27
CA ALA A 231 -13.04 29.85 -4.43
C ALA A 231 -12.69 30.10 -2.96
N VAL A 232 -11.62 29.53 -2.42
CA VAL A 232 -11.21 29.73 -1.02
C VAL A 232 -10.92 31.21 -0.73
N ALA A 233 -10.15 31.87 -1.60
CA ALA A 233 -9.73 33.26 -1.45
C ALA A 233 -10.89 34.28 -1.48
N LYS A 234 -12.03 33.98 -2.12
CA LYS A 234 -13.20 34.89 -2.17
C LYS A 234 -13.77 35.24 -0.80
N ARG A 235 -13.55 34.41 0.24
CA ARG A 235 -14.17 34.59 1.57
C ARG A 235 -13.20 34.49 2.74
N THR A 236 -11.94 34.19 2.49
CA THR A 236 -10.90 33.97 3.51
C THR A 236 -9.62 34.62 3.03
N SER A 237 -8.87 35.23 3.94
CA SER A 237 -7.49 35.62 3.63
C SER A 237 -6.68 34.34 3.46
N LEU A 238 -6.25 34.05 2.24
CA LEU A 238 -5.50 32.84 1.90
C LEU A 238 -4.02 33.21 1.76
N GLN A 239 -3.15 32.47 2.43
CA GLN A 239 -1.71 32.47 2.19
C GLN A 239 -1.34 31.10 1.66
N LEU A 240 -0.64 31.06 0.54
CA LEU A 240 0.05 29.86 0.11
C LEU A 240 1.44 29.91 0.73
N VAL A 241 1.81 28.84 1.44
CA VAL A 241 3.09 28.75 2.15
C VAL A 241 3.74 27.40 1.85
N PRO A 242 5.08 27.32 1.76
CA PRO A 242 5.74 26.04 1.70
C PRO A 242 5.66 25.35 3.07
N LEU A 243 5.77 24.02 3.09
CA LEU A 243 6.03 23.27 4.31
C LEU A 243 7.41 23.67 4.85
N SER A 244 7.41 24.19 6.07
CA SER A 244 8.58 24.67 6.82
C SER A 244 8.40 24.36 8.30
N ARG A 245 9.46 24.53 9.10
CA ARG A 245 9.38 24.39 10.56
C ARG A 245 8.35 25.33 11.16
N ASP A 246 8.31 26.58 10.69
CA ASP A 246 7.35 27.59 11.16
C ASP A 246 5.90 27.21 10.84
N PHE A 247 5.65 26.64 9.65
CA PHE A 247 4.33 26.14 9.31
C PHE A 247 3.92 24.99 10.25
N ILE A 248 4.82 24.04 10.52
CA ILE A 248 4.54 22.89 11.38
C ILE A 248 4.34 23.32 12.83
N ALA A 249 5.15 24.23 13.34
CA ALA A 249 4.99 24.81 14.68
C ALA A 249 3.68 25.59 14.85
N SER A 250 3.04 26.00 13.75
CA SER A 250 1.71 26.63 13.76
C SER A 250 0.54 25.62 13.76
N CYS A 251 0.82 24.34 13.54
CA CYS A 251 -0.18 23.27 13.55
C CYS A 251 -0.53 22.85 14.98
N ASP A 252 -1.64 22.13 15.11
CA ASP A 252 -2.10 21.66 16.42
C ASP A 252 -1.21 20.50 16.89
N GLU A 253 -0.60 20.64 18.06
CA GLU A 253 0.21 19.58 18.69
C GLU A 253 -0.71 18.44 19.17
N ASP A 254 -0.35 17.21 18.84
CA ASP A 254 -1.07 16.03 19.29
C ASP A 254 -0.56 15.59 20.66
N HIS A 255 -1.33 15.91 21.71
CA HIS A 255 -1.00 15.58 23.09
C HIS A 255 -1.33 14.12 23.47
N HIS A 256 -1.83 13.29 22.56
CA HIS A 256 -2.10 11.89 22.87
C HIS A 256 -0.79 11.10 23.03
N ALA A 257 -0.51 10.71 24.28
CA ALA A 257 0.71 10.04 24.73
C ALA A 257 0.74 8.55 24.38
N ALA A 258 0.86 8.25 23.09
CA ALA A 258 1.50 7.06 22.56
C ALA A 258 1.73 7.30 21.07
N PRO A 259 2.83 6.80 20.47
CA PRO A 259 2.88 6.64 19.03
C PRO A 259 1.88 5.54 18.65
N VAL A 260 0.58 5.84 18.72
CA VAL A 260 -0.38 5.19 17.87
C VAL A 260 0.06 5.61 16.48
N ILE A 261 0.89 4.77 15.86
CA ILE A 261 1.17 4.86 14.45
C ILE A 261 -0.17 4.55 13.79
N ASP A 262 -0.99 5.59 13.65
CA ASP A 262 -2.14 5.57 12.78
C ASP A 262 -1.54 5.34 11.41
N VAL A 263 -1.57 4.09 10.97
CA VAL A 263 -1.03 3.71 9.68
C VAL A 263 -1.89 4.42 8.64
N VAL A 264 -1.32 5.53 8.19
CA VAL A 264 -1.62 6.28 6.99
C VAL A 264 -2.17 5.34 5.92
N GLN A 265 -3.26 5.75 5.26
CA GLN A 265 -3.87 4.93 4.24
C GLN A 265 -2.82 4.39 3.25
N PRO A 266 -2.80 3.09 2.98
CA PRO A 266 -1.85 2.52 2.03
C PRO A 266 -1.99 3.21 0.68
N ASP A 267 -0.86 3.53 0.03
CA ASP A 267 -0.88 3.60 -1.43
C ASP A 267 -1.40 2.25 -1.95
N PRO A 268 -2.10 2.25 -3.10
CA PRO A 268 -2.52 1.02 -3.76
C PRO A 268 -1.35 0.04 -3.85
N VAL A 269 -1.45 -1.08 -3.13
CA VAL A 269 -0.64 -2.25 -3.49
C VAL A 269 -1.10 -2.63 -4.89
N THR A 270 -0.22 -2.54 -5.88
CA THR A 270 -0.56 -2.89 -7.26
C THR A 270 -0.13 -4.33 -7.57
N PRO A 271 -0.79 -5.01 -8.52
CA PRO A 271 -0.29 -6.26 -9.10
C PRO A 271 1.19 -6.21 -9.49
N GLN A 272 1.61 -5.10 -10.09
CA GLN A 272 2.97 -4.86 -10.60
C GLN A 272 3.97 -4.81 -9.44
N LEU A 273 3.64 -4.09 -8.37
CA LEU A 273 4.47 -4.01 -7.17
C LEU A 273 4.64 -5.38 -6.52
N LEU A 274 3.57 -6.16 -6.38
CA LEU A 274 3.66 -7.53 -5.84
C LEU A 274 4.57 -8.42 -6.67
N HIS A 275 4.50 -8.32 -8.00
CA HIS A 275 5.39 -9.04 -8.89
C HIS A 275 6.85 -8.57 -8.75
N ALA A 276 7.09 -7.25 -8.67
CA ALA A 276 8.41 -6.67 -8.48
C ALA A 276 9.04 -7.12 -7.15
N VAL A 277 8.27 -7.16 -6.07
CA VAL A 277 8.68 -7.65 -4.75
C VAL A 277 9.17 -9.10 -4.80
N ARG A 278 8.49 -9.99 -5.53
CA ARG A 278 8.92 -11.39 -5.69
C ARG A 278 10.23 -11.50 -6.43
N ARG A 279 10.40 -10.71 -7.50
CA ARG A 279 11.67 -10.64 -8.24
C ARG A 279 12.79 -10.05 -7.38
N ALA A 280 12.49 -9.06 -6.53
CA ALA A 280 13.45 -8.50 -5.58
C ALA A 280 13.90 -9.54 -4.54
N ALA A 281 12.98 -10.39 -4.06
CA ALA A 281 13.31 -11.49 -3.15
C ALA A 281 14.36 -12.45 -3.74
N GLN A 282 14.26 -12.76 -5.03
CA GLN A 282 15.26 -13.58 -5.73
C GLN A 282 16.64 -12.90 -5.76
N GLN A 283 16.69 -11.58 -5.99
CA GLN A 283 17.92 -10.79 -6.03
C GLN A 283 18.57 -10.56 -4.65
N ARG A 284 17.80 -10.72 -3.55
CA ARG A 284 18.31 -10.58 -2.18
C ARG A 284 19.20 -11.76 -1.74
N HIS A 285 19.22 -12.86 -2.47
CA HIS A 285 20.14 -13.97 -2.25
C HIS A 285 21.57 -13.62 -2.70
N GLY A 286 22.31 -12.86 -1.89
CA GLY A 286 23.70 -12.51 -2.19
C GLY A 286 24.26 -11.39 -1.33
N ARG A 287 25.54 -11.04 -1.52
CA ARG A 287 26.21 -9.92 -0.83
C ARG A 287 25.63 -8.59 -1.30
N GLN A 288 24.97 -7.82 -0.43
CA GLN A 288 24.35 -6.52 -0.73
C GLN A 288 25.35 -5.43 -1.21
N THR A 289 25.73 -5.42 -2.48
CA THR A 289 26.52 -4.33 -3.08
C THR A 289 25.63 -3.13 -3.41
N ALA A 290 26.22 -1.94 -3.56
CA ALA A 290 25.47 -0.73 -3.95
C ALA A 290 24.74 -0.93 -5.29
N GLY A 291 25.39 -1.58 -6.28
CA GLY A 291 24.78 -1.88 -7.58
C GLY A 291 23.59 -2.84 -7.49
N GLN A 292 23.64 -3.82 -6.59
CA GLN A 292 22.49 -4.71 -6.37
C GLN A 292 21.31 -3.99 -5.72
N THR A 293 21.53 -3.15 -4.71
CA THR A 293 20.43 -2.35 -4.14
C THR A 293 19.86 -1.39 -5.16
N HIS A 294 20.69 -0.75 -5.99
CA HIS A 294 20.21 0.08 -7.09
C HIS A 294 19.31 -0.70 -8.06
N SER A 295 19.68 -1.94 -8.38
CA SER A 295 18.86 -2.84 -9.20
C SER A 295 17.53 -3.21 -8.55
N ILE A 296 17.54 -3.51 -7.24
CA ILE A 296 16.32 -3.80 -6.46
C ILE A 296 15.39 -2.58 -6.41
N LEU A 297 15.92 -1.39 -6.09
CA LEU A 297 15.14 -0.16 -6.05
C LEU A 297 14.55 0.17 -7.41
N SER A 298 15.34 -0.01 -8.48
CA SER A 298 14.87 0.18 -9.86
C SER A 298 13.74 -0.79 -10.20
N LEU A 299 13.89 -2.07 -9.84
CA LEU A 299 12.88 -3.10 -10.06
C LEU A 299 11.56 -2.81 -9.32
N LEU A 300 11.64 -2.38 -8.05
CA LEU A 300 10.47 -2.08 -7.21
C LEU A 300 9.75 -0.78 -7.62
N CYS A 301 10.48 0.12 -8.28
CA CYS A 301 9.98 1.44 -8.70
C CYS A 301 9.34 1.42 -10.10
N SER A 302 9.83 0.54 -10.97
CA SER A 302 9.43 0.53 -12.38
C SER A 302 8.02 -0.04 -12.53
N ASP A 303 7.03 0.82 -12.80
CA ASP A 303 5.74 0.43 -13.38
C ASP A 303 5.85 0.04 -14.87
N ILE A 304 7.07 0.04 -15.41
CA ILE A 304 7.32 -0.15 -16.83
C ILE A 304 7.02 -1.59 -17.24
N GLY A 305 5.95 -1.73 -18.02
CA GLY A 305 5.82 -2.77 -19.03
C GLY A 305 7.02 -2.77 -19.98
N ALA A 306 8.10 -3.43 -19.57
CA ALA A 306 9.11 -3.97 -20.47
C ALA A 306 8.56 -5.26 -21.11
N GLU A 307 7.37 -5.15 -21.72
CA GLU A 307 7.00 -5.92 -22.89
C GLU A 307 7.76 -5.32 -24.07
N ASN A 308 9.07 -5.52 -24.15
CA ASN A 308 9.83 -5.32 -25.38
C ASN A 308 10.86 -6.43 -25.49
N GLY A 309 10.39 -7.54 -26.07
CA GLY A 309 11.22 -8.60 -26.64
C GLY A 309 11.74 -9.63 -25.64
N ALA A 310 11.13 -10.82 -25.65
CA ALA A 310 11.65 -12.06 -25.05
C ALA A 310 12.06 -11.89 -23.57
N GLU A 311 11.15 -12.09 -22.64
CA GLU A 311 10.99 -13.42 -22.06
C GLU A 311 9.53 -13.65 -21.68
N ARG A 312 8.85 -14.52 -22.43
CA ARG A 312 7.85 -15.42 -21.85
C ARG A 312 8.59 -16.37 -20.89
N HIS A 313 9.17 -15.84 -19.83
CA HIS A 313 9.14 -16.60 -18.60
C HIS A 313 7.72 -16.40 -18.12
N ALA A 314 6.80 -17.19 -18.69
CA ALA A 314 5.69 -17.66 -17.89
C ALA A 314 6.30 -17.94 -16.53
N VAL A 315 5.86 -17.23 -15.50
CA VAL A 315 6.08 -17.69 -14.13
C VAL A 315 5.70 -19.15 -14.23
N SER A 316 6.70 -20.02 -14.17
CA SER A 316 6.50 -21.44 -14.44
C SER A 316 5.34 -21.84 -13.55
N ASP A 317 4.20 -22.19 -14.15
CA ASP A 317 3.08 -22.82 -13.44
C ASP A 317 3.64 -24.15 -12.94
N VAL A 318 4.34 -24.06 -11.82
CA VAL A 318 4.87 -25.18 -11.06
C VAL A 318 3.70 -25.66 -10.22
N ASP A 319 3.11 -26.76 -10.66
CA ASP A 319 2.11 -27.49 -9.89
C ASP A 319 2.76 -27.97 -8.59
N ILE A 320 2.20 -27.58 -7.44
CA ILE A 320 2.90 -27.75 -6.15
C ILE A 320 2.99 -29.18 -5.65
N LEU A 321 2.32 -30.09 -6.35
CA LEU A 321 2.29 -31.50 -6.02
C LEU A 321 2.03 -32.23 -7.35
N SER A 322 3.08 -32.49 -8.13
CA SER A 322 2.97 -33.31 -9.34
C SER A 322 2.47 -34.74 -9.03
N ASP A 323 2.54 -35.16 -7.76
CA ASP A 323 2.00 -36.40 -7.21
C ASP A 323 0.79 -36.13 -6.27
N ARG A 324 -0.27 -35.44 -6.74
CA ARG A 324 -1.56 -35.45 -6.04
C ARG A 324 -2.42 -36.57 -6.54
N GLU A 325 -2.96 -37.35 -5.62
CA GLU A 325 -4.14 -38.15 -5.89
C GLU A 325 -5.37 -37.40 -5.37
N TYR A 326 -6.25 -36.99 -6.28
CA TYR A 326 -7.55 -36.42 -5.91
C TYR A 326 -8.47 -37.53 -5.44
N VAL A 327 -8.90 -37.46 -4.18
CA VAL A 327 -9.61 -38.55 -3.52
C VAL A 327 -11.12 -38.38 -3.67
N ALA A 328 -11.65 -37.23 -3.25
CA ALA A 328 -13.09 -37.00 -3.22
C ALA A 328 -13.46 -35.53 -3.39
N SER A 329 -14.64 -35.28 -3.97
CA SER A 329 -15.28 -33.96 -3.96
C SER A 329 -15.75 -33.59 -2.56
N MET A 330 -15.50 -32.36 -2.14
CA MET A 330 -15.75 -31.85 -0.78
C MET A 330 -16.64 -30.59 -0.80
N MET A 331 -17.61 -30.53 -1.70
CA MET A 331 -18.56 -29.39 -1.84
C MET A 331 -19.58 -29.26 -0.70
N GLY A 332 -19.41 -29.97 0.42
CA GLY A 332 -20.19 -29.81 1.65
C GLY A 332 -19.33 -29.22 2.77
N SER A 333 -19.42 -29.80 3.97
CA SER A 333 -18.50 -29.47 5.05
C SER A 333 -17.31 -30.43 5.05
N ALA A 334 -16.10 -29.88 5.15
CA ALA A 334 -14.87 -30.65 5.21
C ALA A 334 -13.97 -30.15 6.35
N THR A 335 -13.20 -31.06 6.94
CA THR A 335 -12.23 -30.73 7.98
C THR A 335 -10.89 -31.33 7.61
N LEU A 336 -9.88 -30.48 7.52
CA LEU A 336 -8.47 -30.89 7.54
C LEU A 336 -7.99 -30.66 8.97
N SER A 337 -7.22 -31.58 9.52
CA SER A 337 -6.63 -31.41 10.85
C SER A 337 -5.18 -31.83 10.79
N GLU A 338 -4.34 -31.29 11.68
CA GLU A 338 -2.98 -31.73 11.94
C GLU A 338 -2.58 -31.23 13.32
N GLU A 339 -1.78 -32.00 14.07
CA GLU A 339 -1.28 -31.70 15.44
C GLU A 339 -1.80 -30.40 16.09
N GLY A 340 -2.92 -30.48 16.79
CA GLY A 340 -3.50 -29.37 17.59
C GLY A 340 -4.21 -28.27 16.79
N ILE A 341 -4.33 -28.41 15.46
CA ILE A 341 -4.97 -27.43 14.58
C ILE A 341 -5.98 -28.13 13.65
N ALA A 342 -7.14 -27.51 13.44
CA ALA A 342 -8.13 -27.97 12.47
C ALA A 342 -8.63 -26.83 11.58
N ALA A 343 -8.53 -27.00 10.26
CA ALA A 343 -9.10 -26.11 9.25
C ALA A 343 -10.43 -26.67 8.75
N TRP A 344 -11.48 -25.85 8.79
CA TRP A 344 -12.82 -26.22 8.34
C TRP A 344 -13.19 -25.44 7.09
N PHE A 345 -13.84 -26.16 6.19
CA PHE A 345 -14.32 -25.64 4.92
C PHE A 345 -15.82 -25.87 4.82
N ASP A 346 -16.53 -24.86 4.36
CA ASP A 346 -17.97 -24.94 4.05
C ASP A 346 -18.16 -24.62 2.57
N ASN A 347 -18.73 -25.58 1.83
CA ASN A 347 -18.85 -25.54 0.38
C ASN A 347 -17.50 -25.22 -0.30
N GLY A 348 -16.42 -25.83 0.19
CA GLY A 348 -15.05 -25.61 -0.28
C GLY A 348 -14.36 -24.34 0.22
N ALA A 349 -15.07 -23.37 0.80
CA ALA A 349 -14.45 -22.14 1.30
C ALA A 349 -13.95 -22.29 2.74
N LEU A 350 -12.73 -21.84 3.01
CA LEU A 350 -12.17 -21.83 4.37
C LEU A 350 -13.01 -20.94 5.30
N CYS A 351 -13.58 -21.50 6.35
CA CYS A 351 -14.50 -20.80 7.25
C CYS A 351 -14.16 -20.96 8.74
N ARG A 352 -13.20 -21.82 9.10
CA ARG A 352 -12.72 -21.96 10.48
C ARG A 352 -11.27 -22.42 10.52
N ILE A 353 -10.52 -21.91 11.48
CA ILE A 353 -9.24 -22.48 11.92
C ILE A 353 -9.35 -22.56 13.44
N ASP A 354 -9.29 -23.77 13.96
CA ASP A 354 -9.31 -24.03 15.40
C ASP A 354 -7.93 -24.44 15.88
N SER A 355 -7.65 -24.04 17.10
CA SER A 355 -6.67 -24.67 17.99
C SER A 355 -7.40 -25.39 19.12
N ASP A 356 -6.64 -26.08 19.97
CA ASP A 356 -7.16 -26.66 21.22
C ASP A 356 -7.80 -25.61 22.15
N GLU A 357 -7.39 -24.34 22.06
CA GLU A 357 -7.83 -23.26 22.96
C GLU A 357 -8.98 -22.42 22.40
N TYR A 358 -8.92 -22.07 21.11
CA TYR A 358 -9.88 -21.15 20.49
C TYR A 358 -9.99 -21.30 18.97
N SER A 359 -11.02 -20.66 18.43
CA SER A 359 -11.28 -20.55 16.99
C SER A 359 -10.96 -19.15 16.46
N LEU A 360 -10.26 -19.06 15.33
CA LEU A 360 -9.79 -17.79 14.77
C LEU A 360 -10.73 -17.14 13.76
N LEU A 361 -11.32 -17.94 12.87
CA LEU A 361 -12.13 -17.42 11.77
C LEU A 361 -13.61 -17.39 12.14
N SER A 362 -14.29 -16.34 11.72
CA SER A 362 -15.75 -16.34 11.74
C SER A 362 -16.27 -17.42 10.80
N ARG A 363 -17.46 -18.01 11.06
CA ARG A 363 -18.13 -18.99 10.17
C ARG A 363 -18.43 -18.47 8.75
N ARG A 364 -17.96 -17.27 8.39
CA ARG A 364 -18.09 -16.69 7.06
C ARG A 364 -16.98 -17.27 6.16
N PRO A 365 -17.29 -17.55 4.89
CA PRO A 365 -16.31 -18.07 3.95
C PRO A 365 -15.22 -17.02 3.67
N SER A 366 -13.96 -17.46 3.71
CA SER A 366 -12.79 -16.69 3.30
C SER A 366 -12.58 -16.86 1.81
N LEU A 367 -12.88 -15.81 1.04
CA LEU A 367 -12.86 -15.82 -0.43
C LEU A 367 -12.34 -14.48 -0.97
N GLY A 368 -11.91 -14.50 -2.22
CA GLY A 368 -11.56 -13.28 -2.96
C GLY A 368 -12.79 -12.46 -3.33
N TRP A 369 -12.58 -11.17 -3.58
CA TRP A 369 -13.64 -10.24 -3.99
C TRP A 369 -13.08 -9.04 -4.75
N ILE A 370 -13.97 -8.36 -5.49
CA ILE A 370 -13.70 -7.06 -6.11
C ILE A 370 -14.78 -6.04 -5.74
N GLU A 371 -14.41 -4.77 -5.68
CA GLU A 371 -15.34 -3.66 -5.55
C GLU A 371 -15.29 -2.81 -6.82
N PHE A 372 -16.42 -2.68 -7.51
CA PHE A 372 -16.55 -1.84 -8.70
C PHE A 372 -17.97 -1.30 -8.80
N ARG A 373 -18.13 -0.11 -9.39
CA ARG A 373 -19.44 0.57 -9.50
C ARG A 373 -20.17 0.73 -8.14
N GLY A 374 -19.41 0.85 -7.04
CA GLY A 374 -19.93 0.98 -5.67
C GLY A 374 -20.57 -0.31 -5.12
N LYS A 375 -20.30 -1.46 -5.73
CA LYS A 375 -20.75 -2.78 -5.27
C LYS A 375 -19.56 -3.68 -5.05
N ARG A 376 -19.65 -4.54 -4.02
CA ARG A 376 -18.70 -5.61 -3.76
C ARG A 376 -19.24 -6.93 -4.31
N CYS A 377 -18.49 -7.54 -5.22
CA CYS A 377 -18.78 -8.86 -5.78
C CYS A 377 -17.76 -9.85 -5.21
N THR A 378 -18.26 -10.93 -4.61
CA THR A 378 -17.43 -11.97 -3.97
C THR A 378 -17.36 -13.19 -4.88
N MET A 379 -16.23 -13.89 -4.87
CA MET A 379 -16.06 -15.13 -5.61
C MET A 379 -17.06 -16.19 -5.13
N SER A 380 -17.43 -17.10 -6.02
CA SER A 380 -18.26 -18.26 -5.72
C SER A 380 -17.44 -19.53 -5.96
N VAL A 381 -17.45 -20.46 -5.01
CA VAL A 381 -16.77 -21.75 -5.17
C VAL A 381 -17.53 -22.59 -6.18
N GLU A 382 -16.83 -23.06 -7.20
CA GLU A 382 -17.39 -23.95 -8.23
C GLU A 382 -17.07 -25.41 -7.93
N SER A 383 -15.88 -25.69 -7.37
CA SER A 383 -15.48 -27.03 -7.01
C SER A 383 -14.47 -27.05 -5.86
N ALA A 384 -14.47 -28.16 -5.13
CA ALA A 384 -13.50 -28.44 -4.08
C ALA A 384 -13.21 -29.94 -4.04
N PHE A 385 -11.92 -30.31 -4.00
CA PHE A 385 -11.47 -31.69 -3.99
C PHE A 385 -10.40 -31.90 -2.92
N SER A 386 -10.59 -32.94 -2.12
CA SER A 386 -9.52 -33.42 -1.23
C SER A 386 -8.43 -34.07 -2.07
N PHE A 387 -7.19 -33.90 -1.62
CA PHE A 387 -6.05 -34.57 -2.22
C PHE A 387 -5.10 -35.07 -1.14
N GLU A 388 -4.38 -36.14 -1.49
CA GLU A 388 -3.27 -36.66 -0.70
C GLU A 388 -1.99 -36.63 -1.53
N SER A 389 -0.88 -36.50 -0.82
CA SER A 389 0.49 -36.53 -1.36
C SER A 389 1.40 -37.17 -0.31
N ARG A 390 2.63 -37.49 -0.68
CA ARG A 390 3.57 -38.22 0.19
C ARG A 390 3.77 -37.62 1.59
N HIS A 391 3.64 -36.31 1.74
CA HIS A 391 3.92 -35.58 3.01
C HIS A 391 2.89 -34.50 3.33
N ALA A 392 1.76 -34.50 2.63
CA ALA A 392 0.72 -33.49 2.84
C ALA A 392 -0.64 -34.03 2.44
N ARG A 393 -1.64 -33.61 3.21
CA ARG A 393 -3.07 -33.75 2.89
C ARG A 393 -3.65 -32.37 2.72
N GLY A 394 -4.58 -32.23 1.81
CA GLY A 394 -5.14 -30.92 1.54
C GLY A 394 -6.48 -30.93 0.83
N LEU A 395 -6.93 -29.71 0.55
CA LEU A 395 -8.14 -29.40 -0.18
C LEU A 395 -7.80 -28.36 -1.24
N SER A 396 -8.04 -28.72 -2.50
CA SER A 396 -7.96 -27.79 -3.62
C SER A 396 -9.35 -27.22 -3.89
N THR A 397 -9.44 -25.90 -3.93
CA THR A 397 -10.70 -25.17 -4.14
C THR A 397 -10.56 -24.30 -5.37
N TYR A 398 -11.52 -24.38 -6.29
CA TYR A 398 -11.63 -23.48 -7.43
C TYR A 398 -12.85 -22.59 -7.26
N ALA A 399 -12.63 -21.28 -7.31
CA ALA A 399 -13.66 -20.27 -7.23
C ALA A 399 -13.56 -19.29 -8.40
N SER A 400 -14.69 -18.76 -8.84
CA SER A 400 -14.76 -17.79 -9.92
C SER A 400 -15.49 -16.52 -9.50
N LEU A 401 -15.19 -15.44 -10.21
CA LEU A 401 -15.87 -14.17 -10.11
C LEU A 401 -16.52 -13.84 -11.45
N VAL A 402 -17.81 -14.07 -11.55
CA VAL A 402 -18.60 -13.79 -12.75
C VAL A 402 -19.55 -12.62 -12.47
N ASP A 403 -19.44 -11.57 -13.27
CA ASP A 403 -20.38 -10.45 -13.27
C ASP A 403 -20.57 -9.93 -14.71
N PRO A 404 -21.79 -9.55 -15.13
CA PRO A 404 -22.05 -9.04 -16.48
C PRO A 404 -21.23 -7.80 -16.88
N ALA A 405 -20.67 -7.06 -15.91
CA ALA A 405 -19.80 -5.91 -16.16
C ALA A 405 -18.33 -6.28 -16.46
N LEU A 406 -17.98 -7.56 -16.36
CA LEU A 406 -16.64 -8.07 -16.62
C LEU A 406 -16.56 -8.64 -18.03
N GLN A 407 -15.51 -8.29 -18.77
CA GLN A 407 -15.19 -8.88 -20.07
C GLN A 407 -14.59 -10.28 -19.91
N GLN A 408 -13.82 -10.48 -18.85
CA GLN A 408 -13.25 -11.78 -18.49
C GLN A 408 -13.47 -12.03 -16.99
N PRO A 409 -13.93 -13.23 -16.60
CA PRO A 409 -14.12 -13.56 -15.19
C PRO A 409 -12.79 -13.63 -14.46
N GLY A 410 -12.81 -13.35 -13.16
CA GLY A 410 -11.69 -13.64 -12.28
C GLY A 410 -11.75 -15.09 -11.82
N SER A 411 -10.61 -15.68 -11.49
CA SER A 411 -10.55 -17.03 -10.94
C SER A 411 -9.53 -17.14 -9.80
N LEU A 412 -9.80 -18.02 -8.85
CA LEU A 412 -8.94 -18.33 -7.72
C LEU A 412 -8.90 -19.85 -7.57
N GLN A 413 -7.72 -20.43 -7.73
CA GLN A 413 -7.42 -21.76 -7.23
C GLN A 413 -6.69 -21.60 -5.89
N MET A 414 -7.22 -22.22 -4.84
CA MET A 414 -6.64 -22.22 -3.50
C MET A 414 -6.37 -23.66 -3.08
N ASP A 415 -5.11 -23.97 -2.86
CA ASP A 415 -4.68 -25.24 -2.28
C ASP A 415 -4.37 -25.02 -0.79
N ALA A 416 -5.23 -25.56 0.06
CA ALA A 416 -5.04 -25.55 1.50
C ALA A 416 -4.48 -26.91 1.94
N LEU A 417 -3.32 -26.95 2.58
CA LEU A 417 -2.70 -28.19 3.03
C LEU A 417 -1.99 -28.07 4.37
N PHE A 418 -1.98 -29.18 5.11
CA PHE A 418 -1.10 -29.35 6.25
C PHE A 418 0.15 -30.11 5.82
N ILE A 419 1.30 -29.61 6.25
CA ILE A 419 2.58 -30.31 6.15
C ILE A 419 2.75 -31.04 7.48
N GLU A 420 3.19 -32.30 7.43
CA GLU A 420 3.47 -33.08 8.63
C GLU A 420 4.32 -32.27 9.64
N ASN A 421 3.85 -32.18 10.89
CA ASN A 421 4.52 -31.55 12.03
C ASN A 421 4.82 -30.05 11.88
N SER A 422 4.12 -29.30 11.01
CA SER A 422 4.40 -27.87 10.83
C SER A 422 3.66 -26.96 11.81
N GLY A 423 2.51 -27.35 12.38
CA GLY A 423 1.67 -26.41 13.14
C GLY A 423 1.16 -25.21 12.31
N TRP A 424 1.21 -25.31 10.98
CA TRP A 424 0.82 -24.26 10.04
C TRP A 424 -0.08 -24.82 8.95
N LEU A 425 -1.19 -24.13 8.67
CA LEU A 425 -1.98 -24.35 7.46
C LEU A 425 -1.34 -23.57 6.32
N LEU A 426 -0.84 -24.27 5.30
CA LEU A 426 -0.31 -23.62 4.12
C LEU A 426 -1.43 -23.39 3.09
N LEU A 427 -1.48 -22.19 2.53
CA LEU A 427 -2.34 -21.80 1.43
C LEU A 427 -1.48 -21.41 0.22
N ASP A 428 -1.63 -22.12 -0.89
CA ASP A 428 -1.10 -21.67 -2.18
C ASP A 428 -2.24 -21.19 -3.08
N LEU A 429 -2.17 -19.92 -3.46
CA LEU A 429 -3.22 -19.21 -4.18
C LEU A 429 -2.75 -18.91 -5.59
N HIS A 430 -3.51 -19.33 -6.60
CA HIS A 430 -3.34 -18.95 -7.99
C HIS A 430 -4.53 -18.12 -8.41
N PHE A 431 -4.32 -16.82 -8.58
CA PHE A 431 -5.36 -15.85 -8.86
C PHE A 431 -5.19 -15.26 -10.24
N THR A 432 -6.27 -15.29 -11.04
CA THR A 432 -6.35 -14.55 -12.30
C THR A 432 -7.22 -13.32 -12.08
N THR A 433 -6.65 -12.13 -12.27
CA THR A 433 -7.41 -10.88 -12.13
C THR A 433 -8.51 -10.80 -13.19
N PRO A 434 -9.74 -10.40 -12.83
CA PRO A 434 -10.79 -10.18 -13.82
C PRO A 434 -10.42 -9.03 -14.76
N VAL A 435 -11.03 -8.99 -15.94
CA VAL A 435 -10.93 -7.86 -16.87
C VAL A 435 -12.24 -7.09 -16.85
N ALA A 436 -12.17 -5.83 -16.43
CA ALA A 436 -13.35 -4.97 -16.39
C ALA A 436 -13.63 -4.34 -17.76
N ALA A 437 -14.91 -4.11 -18.07
CA ALA A 437 -15.25 -3.26 -19.21
C ALA A 437 -14.70 -1.83 -19.02
N SER A 438 -14.36 -1.16 -20.13
CA SER A 438 -13.66 0.15 -20.11
C SER A 438 -14.40 1.28 -19.37
N ASP A 439 -15.69 1.12 -19.09
CA ASP A 439 -16.53 2.09 -18.36
C ASP A 439 -16.71 1.74 -16.86
N ALA A 440 -16.08 0.68 -16.37
CA ALA A 440 -16.28 0.11 -15.04
C ALA A 440 -14.98 0.02 -14.24
N PRO A 441 -14.40 1.15 -13.77
CA PRO A 441 -13.17 1.10 -13.00
C PRO A 441 -13.38 0.29 -11.72
N VAL A 442 -12.52 -0.70 -11.52
CA VAL A 442 -12.45 -1.45 -10.26
C VAL A 442 -11.78 -0.57 -9.23
N VAL A 443 -12.43 -0.42 -8.09
CA VAL A 443 -12.00 0.43 -6.98
C VAL A 443 -11.11 -0.35 -6.03
N ARG A 444 -11.44 -1.61 -5.74
CA ARG A 444 -10.68 -2.48 -4.83
C ARG A 444 -10.68 -3.93 -5.29
N LEU A 445 -9.64 -4.68 -4.97
CA LEU A 445 -9.53 -6.12 -5.18
C LEU A 445 -8.81 -6.78 -4.01
N SER A 446 -9.30 -7.93 -3.57
CA SER A 446 -8.64 -8.78 -2.59
C SER A 446 -8.59 -10.20 -3.15
N PRO A 447 -7.40 -10.77 -3.41
CA PRO A 447 -7.30 -12.16 -3.88
C PRO A 447 -7.87 -13.16 -2.87
N LEU A 448 -7.66 -12.90 -1.57
CA LEU A 448 -8.24 -13.65 -0.47
C LEU A 448 -8.47 -12.71 0.72
N GLU A 449 -9.65 -12.76 1.31
CA GLU A 449 -9.92 -12.18 2.63
C GLU A 449 -10.07 -13.30 3.65
N VAL A 450 -9.23 -13.31 4.68
CA VAL A 450 -9.36 -14.18 5.85
C VAL A 450 -10.28 -13.48 6.85
N ALA A 451 -11.49 -14.00 7.02
CA ALA A 451 -12.54 -13.37 7.82
C ALA A 451 -12.45 -13.79 9.29
N LEU A 452 -11.88 -12.93 10.15
CA LEU A 452 -11.73 -13.22 11.59
C LEU A 452 -13.02 -12.96 12.38
N TYR A 453 -13.03 -13.38 13.64
CA TYR A 453 -14.11 -13.06 14.57
C TYR A 453 -14.29 -11.55 14.77
N GLU A 454 -15.51 -11.15 15.13
CA GLU A 454 -15.84 -9.75 15.38
C GLU A 454 -15.18 -9.23 16.68
N CYS A 455 -14.77 -7.97 16.69
CA CYS A 455 -14.30 -7.25 17.87
C CYS A 455 -15.33 -6.23 18.35
N ALA A 456 -15.23 -5.82 19.61
CA ALA A 456 -16.08 -4.76 20.14
C ALA A 456 -15.64 -3.38 19.65
N VAL A 457 -16.57 -2.45 19.49
CA VAL A 457 -16.22 -1.03 19.25
C VAL A 457 -15.41 -0.49 20.44
N GLY A 458 -14.33 0.24 20.17
CA GLY A 458 -13.34 0.73 21.14
C GLY A 458 -12.23 -0.28 21.44
N GLN A 459 -12.29 -1.48 20.87
CA GLN A 459 -11.24 -2.47 21.02
C GLN A 459 -10.09 -2.18 20.05
N TRP A 460 -8.87 -2.26 20.54
CA TRP A 460 -7.66 -2.19 19.73
C TRP A 460 -7.28 -3.55 19.15
N ILE A 461 -6.80 -3.52 17.91
CA ILE A 461 -6.18 -4.65 17.23
C ILE A 461 -4.73 -4.29 17.02
N GLU A 462 -3.84 -5.14 17.54
CA GLU A 462 -2.41 -5.02 17.36
C GLU A 462 -1.99 -5.88 16.17
N ILE A 463 -1.14 -5.31 15.33
CA ILE A 463 -0.55 -5.97 14.17
C ILE A 463 0.95 -5.81 14.28
N GLU A 464 1.62 -6.88 14.68
CA GLU A 464 3.07 -6.97 14.67
C GLU A 464 3.50 -7.52 13.31
N SER A 465 4.59 -7.00 12.74
CA SER A 465 5.25 -7.58 11.59
C SER A 465 6.73 -7.81 11.86
N VAL A 466 7.27 -8.90 11.30
CA VAL A 466 8.69 -9.23 11.32
C VAL A 466 9.16 -9.29 9.88
N TYR A 467 10.24 -8.58 9.58
CA TYR A 467 10.86 -8.55 8.27
C TYR A 467 11.93 -9.64 8.15
N PRO A 468 12.34 -10.01 6.93
CA PRO A 468 13.39 -11.01 6.72
C PRO A 468 14.76 -10.66 7.33
N ASP A 469 15.03 -9.37 7.54
CA ASP A 469 16.26 -8.90 8.19
C ASP A 469 16.17 -8.87 9.73
N GLY A 470 15.05 -9.36 10.29
CA GLY A 470 14.76 -9.37 11.72
C GLY A 470 14.21 -8.05 12.26
N SER A 471 14.12 -6.99 11.43
CA SER A 471 13.49 -5.74 11.85
C SER A 471 11.99 -5.97 12.11
N GLN A 472 11.46 -5.29 13.12
CA GLN A 472 10.08 -5.46 13.57
C GLN A 472 9.30 -4.17 13.38
N GLY A 473 8.06 -4.31 12.94
CA GLY A 473 7.07 -3.24 12.84
C GLY A 473 5.87 -3.53 13.73
N ALA A 474 5.19 -2.47 14.15
CA ALA A 474 3.92 -2.57 14.85
C ALA A 474 2.93 -1.52 14.33
N ALA A 475 1.68 -1.92 14.25
CA ALA A 475 0.56 -1.05 13.91
C ALA A 475 -0.64 -1.37 14.82
N TYR A 476 -1.44 -0.34 15.11
CA TYR A 476 -2.61 -0.47 15.96
C TYR A 476 -3.82 0.11 15.23
N ILE A 477 -4.95 -0.58 15.26
CA ILE A 477 -6.22 -0.08 14.71
C ILE A 477 -7.30 -0.19 15.79
N GLU A 478 -7.97 0.92 16.08
CA GLU A 478 -9.14 0.91 16.95
C GLU A 478 -10.42 0.60 16.16
N ALA A 479 -11.22 -0.34 16.67
CA ALA A 479 -12.53 -0.64 16.13
C ALA A 479 -13.51 0.52 16.37
N GLY A 480 -13.74 1.35 15.35
CA GLY A 480 -14.63 2.51 15.44
C GLY A 480 -16.02 2.30 14.85
N HIS A 481 -16.85 3.36 14.88
CA HIS A 481 -18.12 3.41 14.16
C HIS A 481 -17.99 3.69 12.66
N LYS A 482 -16.75 3.86 12.19
CA LYS A 482 -16.41 4.03 10.78
C LYS A 482 -15.45 2.90 10.39
N PRO A 483 -15.42 2.52 9.10
CA PRO A 483 -14.38 1.64 8.62
C PRO A 483 -12.99 2.19 8.92
N ALA A 484 -12.10 1.32 9.37
CA ALA A 484 -10.70 1.62 9.61
C ALA A 484 -9.83 0.57 8.91
N ARG A 485 -8.65 0.96 8.44
CA ARG A 485 -7.75 0.06 7.71
C ARG A 485 -6.30 0.40 8.01
N SER A 486 -5.46 -0.62 8.03
CA SER A 486 -3.99 -0.48 8.10
C SER A 486 -3.37 -1.50 7.16
N THR A 487 -2.34 -1.08 6.43
CA THR A 487 -1.48 -2.00 5.69
C THR A 487 -0.09 -1.95 6.28
N ILE A 488 0.40 -3.12 6.67
CA ILE A 488 1.76 -3.30 7.16
C ILE A 488 2.51 -4.25 6.23
N TRP A 489 3.83 -4.13 6.21
CA TRP A 489 4.71 -4.97 5.40
C TRP A 489 5.59 -5.85 6.30
N GLY A 490 6.07 -6.95 5.74
CA GLY A 490 6.88 -7.93 6.47
C GLY A 490 6.87 -9.31 5.81
N SER A 491 7.48 -10.27 6.48
CA SER A 491 7.42 -11.71 6.11
C SER A 491 6.57 -12.52 7.07
N LEU A 492 6.45 -12.11 8.34
CA LEU A 492 5.59 -12.72 9.34
C LEU A 492 4.76 -11.63 10.00
N PHE A 493 3.50 -11.95 10.30
CA PHE A 493 2.54 -11.05 10.90
C PHE A 493 1.86 -11.74 12.07
N ARG A 494 1.67 -11.03 13.18
CA ARG A 494 0.86 -11.46 14.31
C ARG A 494 -0.24 -10.46 14.54
N ILE A 495 -1.47 -10.90 14.37
CA ILE A 495 -2.67 -10.06 14.51
C ILE A 495 -3.34 -10.47 15.82
N ARG A 496 -3.28 -9.59 16.82
CA ARG A 496 -3.81 -9.85 18.17
C ARG A 496 -5.08 -9.06 18.42
N TRP A 497 -6.12 -9.75 18.91
CA TRP A 497 -7.37 -9.14 19.34
C TRP A 497 -7.98 -9.97 20.47
N GLN A 498 -8.32 -9.32 21.59
CA GLN A 498 -8.77 -10.01 22.80
C GLN A 498 -7.70 -11.00 23.29
N ASP A 499 -8.06 -12.25 23.47
CA ASP A 499 -7.23 -13.40 23.84
C ASP A 499 -6.75 -14.21 22.62
N ARG A 500 -6.96 -13.71 21.40
CA ARG A 500 -6.69 -14.45 20.16
C ARG A 500 -5.54 -13.86 19.38
N VAL A 501 -4.79 -14.74 18.73
CA VAL A 501 -3.68 -14.39 17.85
C VAL A 501 -3.78 -15.19 16.56
N LEU A 502 -3.85 -14.49 15.42
CA LEU A 502 -3.59 -15.10 14.12
C LEU A 502 -2.15 -14.78 13.72
N SER A 503 -1.36 -15.83 13.47
CA SER A 503 -0.08 -15.71 12.79
C SER A 503 -0.25 -15.97 11.29
N LEU A 504 0.34 -15.09 10.47
CA LEU A 504 0.37 -15.19 9.01
C LEU A 504 1.81 -15.02 8.53
N GLY A 505 2.32 -15.99 7.79
CA GLY A 505 3.70 -15.98 7.28
C GLY A 505 3.78 -16.12 5.76
N TYR A 506 4.74 -15.43 5.14
CA TYR A 506 5.12 -15.60 3.73
C TYR A 506 6.43 -16.39 3.68
N PRO A 507 6.38 -17.71 3.38
CA PRO A 507 7.57 -18.55 3.46
C PRO A 507 8.64 -18.08 2.48
N ALA A 508 9.89 -18.01 2.95
CA ALA A 508 11.06 -17.61 2.16
C ALA A 508 11.50 -18.69 1.15
N LEU A 509 10.61 -19.04 0.22
CA LEU A 509 10.84 -20.06 -0.80
C LEU A 509 11.88 -19.58 -1.82
N ASN A 510 11.69 -18.36 -2.33
CA ASN A 510 12.58 -17.70 -3.28
C ASN A 510 13.38 -16.58 -2.63
N GLY A 511 13.61 -16.68 -1.32
CA GLY A 511 14.46 -15.77 -0.55
C GLY A 511 13.70 -14.89 0.41
N PRO A 512 14.36 -13.84 0.92
CA PRO A 512 13.76 -12.83 1.79
C PRO A 512 12.55 -12.13 1.14
N ILE A 513 11.34 -12.65 1.36
CA ILE A 513 10.08 -12.09 0.86
C ILE A 513 9.58 -11.01 1.83
N VAL A 514 9.17 -9.87 1.29
CA VAL A 514 8.47 -8.82 2.05
C VAL A 514 7.14 -8.58 1.36
N ALA A 515 6.03 -8.92 1.98
CA ALA A 515 4.69 -8.77 1.39
C ALA A 515 3.83 -7.82 2.24
N PRO A 516 2.79 -7.20 1.67
CA PRO A 516 1.84 -6.42 2.44
C PRO A 516 0.70 -7.29 2.99
N VAL A 517 0.22 -6.93 4.17
CA VAL A 517 -1.04 -7.41 4.75
C VAL A 517 -1.89 -6.20 5.10
N THR A 518 -3.14 -6.18 4.62
CA THR A 518 -4.10 -5.15 5.02
C THR A 518 -5.08 -5.74 6.03
N VAL A 519 -5.24 -5.10 7.18
CA VAL A 519 -6.30 -5.41 8.14
C VAL A 519 -7.38 -4.34 8.04
N GLU A 520 -8.61 -4.75 7.78
CA GLU A 520 -9.77 -3.88 7.65
C GLU A 520 -10.79 -4.16 8.75
N LEU A 521 -11.26 -3.11 9.40
CA LEU A 521 -12.34 -3.13 10.38
C LEU A 521 -13.59 -2.53 9.76
N THR A 522 -14.64 -3.34 9.61
CA THR A 522 -15.92 -2.89 9.07
C THR A 522 -17.00 -2.94 10.14
N PRO A 523 -17.69 -1.82 10.45
CA PRO A 523 -18.80 -1.85 11.39
C PRO A 523 -19.88 -2.87 10.98
N ALA A 524 -20.23 -3.79 11.88
CA ALA A 524 -21.20 -4.86 11.65
C ALA A 524 -22.46 -4.74 12.51
N GLY A 525 -22.50 -3.74 13.38
CA GLY A 525 -23.62 -3.42 14.25
C GLY A 525 -23.30 -2.17 15.07
N LYS A 526 -24.13 -1.88 16.09
CA LYS A 526 -23.90 -0.72 16.97
C LYS A 526 -22.68 -0.87 17.89
N ARG A 527 -22.24 -2.11 18.15
CA ARG A 527 -21.24 -2.45 19.18
C ARG A 527 -20.13 -3.38 18.71
N CYS A 528 -20.13 -3.78 17.43
CA CYS A 528 -19.12 -4.69 16.91
C CYS A 528 -18.62 -4.27 15.52
N CYS A 529 -17.38 -4.66 15.25
CA CYS A 529 -16.71 -4.54 13.97
C CYS A 529 -16.25 -5.93 13.51
N ARG A 530 -16.37 -6.18 12.21
CA ARG A 530 -15.76 -7.32 11.55
C ARG A 530 -14.31 -7.02 11.29
N ILE A 531 -13.46 -8.01 11.46
CA ILE A 531 -12.05 -7.95 11.11
C ILE A 531 -11.84 -8.79 9.85
N GLY A 532 -11.35 -8.15 8.79
CA GLY A 532 -10.91 -8.80 7.55
C GLY A 532 -9.41 -8.67 7.38
N VAL A 533 -8.73 -9.75 7.04
CA VAL A 533 -7.29 -9.75 6.74
C VAL A 533 -7.10 -10.06 5.26
N HIS A 534 -6.59 -9.08 4.50
CA HIS A 534 -6.39 -9.17 3.06
C HIS A 534 -4.95 -9.57 2.76
N VAL A 535 -4.80 -10.78 2.22
CA VAL A 535 -3.51 -11.37 1.89
C VAL A 535 -2.94 -10.71 0.64
N ALA A 536 -1.65 -10.37 0.69
CA ALA A 536 -0.96 -9.59 -0.34
C ALA A 536 -1.57 -8.17 -0.50
N GLY A 537 -2.16 -7.67 0.58
CA GLY A 537 -2.83 -6.37 0.64
C GLY A 537 -4.20 -6.36 -0.03
N CYS A 538 -4.92 -5.25 0.15
CA CYS A 538 -6.07 -4.92 -0.69
C CYS A 538 -5.59 -3.99 -1.81
N LEU A 539 -5.74 -4.43 -3.07
CA LEU A 539 -5.31 -3.67 -4.23
C LEU A 539 -6.31 -2.55 -4.48
N GLU A 540 -5.89 -1.30 -4.32
CA GLU A 540 -6.73 -0.14 -4.61
C GLU A 540 -6.56 0.26 -6.08
N ARG A 541 -7.68 0.58 -6.75
CA ARG A 541 -7.75 1.00 -8.16
C ARG A 541 -6.88 0.16 -9.11
N PRO A 542 -6.97 -1.18 -9.07
CA PRO A 542 -6.15 -2.01 -9.93
C PRO A 542 -6.45 -1.72 -11.40
N ASP A 543 -5.39 -1.58 -12.21
CA ASP A 543 -5.55 -1.58 -13.66
C ASP A 543 -5.90 -3.00 -14.10
N LEU A 544 -7.19 -3.20 -14.39
CA LEU A 544 -7.76 -4.47 -14.84
C LEU A 544 -8.09 -4.43 -16.33
N SER A 545 -7.33 -3.67 -17.12
CA SER A 545 -7.43 -3.65 -18.58
C SER A 545 -6.90 -4.92 -19.24
N ARG A 546 -6.09 -5.70 -18.52
CA ARG A 546 -5.54 -6.99 -18.97
C ARG A 546 -5.63 -8.01 -17.85
N ALA A 547 -5.85 -9.27 -18.21
CA ALA A 547 -5.74 -10.37 -17.27
C ALA A 547 -4.28 -10.48 -16.81
N SER A 548 -4.08 -10.63 -15.51
CA SER A 548 -2.80 -10.92 -14.89
C SER A 548 -2.96 -12.13 -13.99
N GLN A 549 -1.96 -13.01 -14.00
CA GLN A 549 -1.91 -14.16 -13.13
C GLN A 549 -0.94 -13.88 -11.98
N GLN A 550 -1.36 -14.25 -10.78
CA GLN A 550 -0.58 -14.07 -9.56
C GLN A 550 -0.62 -15.35 -8.74
N ARG A 551 0.55 -15.75 -8.24
CA ARG A 551 0.69 -16.85 -7.29
C ARG A 551 1.12 -16.35 -5.92
N VAL A 552 0.35 -16.57 -4.87
CA VAL A 552 0.69 -16.19 -3.49
C VAL A 552 0.69 -17.42 -2.62
N THR A 553 1.83 -17.73 -2.01
CA THR A 553 1.93 -18.75 -0.96
C THR A 553 2.02 -18.07 0.40
N LEU A 554 1.21 -18.52 1.35
CA LEU A 554 1.26 -18.10 2.74
C LEU A 554 0.99 -19.26 3.71
N CYS A 555 1.33 -19.07 4.97
CA CYS A 555 1.03 -19.96 6.07
C CYS A 555 0.13 -19.23 7.08
N LEU A 556 -0.87 -19.92 7.63
CA LEU A 556 -1.76 -19.44 8.69
C LEU A 556 -1.68 -20.36 9.91
N ALA A 557 -1.68 -19.78 11.10
CA ALA A 557 -1.71 -20.54 12.33
C ALA A 557 -2.39 -19.77 13.48
N PRO A 558 -3.13 -20.45 14.37
CA PRO A 558 -3.47 -19.91 15.68
C PRO A 558 -2.24 -19.76 16.56
N GLY A 559 -2.20 -18.70 17.34
CA GLY A 559 -1.15 -18.46 18.33
C GLY A 559 0.14 -17.91 17.71
N GLU A 560 1.24 -18.20 18.39
CA GLU A 560 2.60 -17.80 18.01
C GLU A 560 3.44 -19.06 17.75
N PRO A 561 3.18 -19.77 16.64
CA PRO A 561 3.94 -20.97 16.31
C PRO A 561 5.40 -20.65 16.02
N ASP A 562 6.21 -21.71 15.88
CA ASP A 562 7.60 -21.61 15.46
C ASP A 562 7.73 -20.86 14.11
N THR A 563 8.64 -19.90 14.09
CA THR A 563 8.89 -19.02 12.95
C THR A 563 9.74 -19.67 11.85
N ASP A 564 10.33 -20.84 12.12
CA ASP A 564 11.26 -21.54 11.23
C ASP A 564 10.66 -21.85 9.85
N ILE A 565 9.35 -22.12 9.73
CA ILE A 565 8.73 -22.35 8.42
C ILE A 565 8.77 -21.11 7.52
N VAL A 566 8.79 -19.91 8.12
CA VAL A 566 8.74 -18.64 7.40
C VAL A 566 10.15 -18.25 6.96
N SER A 567 11.12 -18.31 7.87
CA SER A 567 12.53 -17.95 7.61
C SER A 567 13.27 -19.02 6.81
N THR A 568 13.07 -20.29 7.16
CA THR A 568 13.78 -21.46 6.63
C THR A 568 12.79 -22.57 6.31
N PRO A 569 11.91 -22.37 5.30
CA PRO A 569 10.88 -23.35 4.98
C PRO A 569 11.52 -24.72 4.74
N PRO A 570 10.96 -25.82 5.30
CA PRO A 570 11.51 -27.15 5.20
C PRO A 570 11.89 -27.49 3.76
N GLU A 571 13.00 -28.21 3.54
CA GLU A 571 13.42 -28.60 2.19
C GLU A 571 12.31 -29.32 1.43
N ARG A 572 11.47 -30.11 2.11
CA ARG A 572 10.29 -30.76 1.51
C ARG A 572 9.29 -29.75 0.96
N LEU A 573 9.04 -28.67 1.69
CA LEU A 573 8.17 -27.58 1.25
C LEU A 573 8.79 -26.84 0.06
N ARG A 574 10.09 -26.49 0.15
CA ARG A 574 10.80 -25.87 -0.97
C ARG A 574 10.80 -26.77 -2.21
N ALA A 575 11.11 -28.06 -2.06
CA ALA A 575 11.13 -29.04 -3.12
C ALA A 575 9.74 -29.32 -3.69
N ALA A 576 8.66 -29.14 -2.94
CA ALA A 576 7.30 -29.25 -3.46
C ALA A 576 6.89 -27.99 -4.25
N LEU A 577 7.23 -26.80 -3.74
CA LEU A 577 6.77 -25.53 -4.32
C LEU A 577 7.65 -24.99 -5.46
N LEU A 578 8.92 -25.40 -5.54
CA LEU A 578 9.94 -24.83 -6.44
C LEU A 578 10.38 -25.74 -7.60
N GLN A 579 9.70 -26.88 -7.88
CA GLN A 579 10.15 -27.77 -8.96
C GLN A 579 10.04 -27.09 -10.33
N PRO A 580 11.10 -27.03 -11.15
CA PRO A 580 10.96 -26.55 -12.51
C PRO A 580 10.03 -27.50 -13.28
N LYS A 581 9.12 -26.95 -14.09
CA LYS A 581 8.32 -27.74 -15.03
C LYS A 581 9.28 -28.58 -15.87
N GLN A 582 9.13 -29.91 -15.86
CA GLN A 582 9.69 -30.72 -16.94
C GLN A 582 8.92 -30.31 -18.20
N THR A 583 9.59 -29.66 -19.14
CA THR A 583 9.05 -29.36 -20.46
C THR A 583 8.84 -30.69 -21.19
N GLY A 584 7.59 -31.15 -21.22
CA GLY A 584 7.11 -32.22 -22.10
C GLY A 584 6.72 -31.68 -23.46
#